data_AF-G4ZQ58-F1
#
_entry.id   AF-G4ZQ58-F1
#
_cell.length_a   1.000
_cell.length_b   1.000
_cell.length_c   1.000
_cell.angle_alpha   90.00
_cell.angle_beta   90.00
_cell.angle_gamma   90.00
#
_symmetry.space_group_name_H-M   'P 1'
#
loop_
_entity.id
_entity.type
_entity.pdbx_description
1 polymer ?
#
loop_
_entity_poly.entity_id
_entity_poly.type
_entity_poly.pdbx_seq_one_letter_code
_entity_poly.pdbx_strand_id
1 'polypeptide(L)'
;MDDAARNGHLDVVKWLQANTQAGCTKEAMDGAAGNGHLEVVKWLHEHRSEGCTTSAMDDAAENGALDVVKWLHVNRAEGCTMAAMDRAARNGHLDVVKWLHSNTHVSSSKAAMDGAAGNGHLEVVKWLHEHRSQGGTTTAMDAAARRGMRTDRKSARLKR
;
A
#
# COMPACT_ATOMS: atom_id res chain seq x y z
N MET A 1 23.04 -0.20 -4.45
CA MET A 1 22.40 0.72 -3.49
C MET A 1 20.93 0.35 -3.30
N ASP A 2 20.23 0.06 -4.40
CA ASP A 2 18.80 -0.31 -4.43
C ASP A 2 18.42 -1.40 -3.41
N ASP A 3 19.15 -2.52 -3.33
CA ASP A 3 18.84 -3.58 -2.37
C ASP A 3 19.01 -3.15 -0.91
N ALA A 4 20.04 -2.36 -0.60
CA ALA A 4 20.24 -1.84 0.76
C ALA A 4 19.10 -0.88 1.14
N ALA A 5 18.64 -0.06 0.20
CA ALA A 5 17.52 0.85 0.41
C ALA A 5 16.20 0.09 0.59
N ARG A 6 15.93 -0.91 -0.26
CA ARG A 6 14.74 -1.77 -0.18
C ARG A 6 14.62 -2.49 1.14
N ASN A 7 15.74 -2.88 1.76
CA ASN A 7 15.79 -3.56 3.06
C ASN A 7 15.99 -2.61 4.26
N GLY A 8 15.93 -1.29 4.05
CA GLY A 8 15.96 -0.32 5.14
C GLY A 8 17.33 -0.09 5.77
N HIS A 9 18.40 -0.56 5.14
CA HIS A 9 19.77 -0.49 5.67
C HIS A 9 20.40 0.87 5.40
N LEU A 10 19.90 1.91 6.07
CA LEU A 10 20.33 3.31 5.88
C LEU A 10 21.85 3.49 6.02
N ASP A 11 22.48 2.83 6.98
CA ASP A 11 23.93 2.95 7.19
C ASP A 11 24.72 2.37 6.02
N VAL A 12 24.25 1.27 5.43
CA VAL A 12 24.83 0.68 4.22
C VAL A 12 24.61 1.59 3.03
N VAL A 13 23.43 2.20 2.90
CA VAL A 13 23.14 3.19 1.84
C VAL A 13 24.10 4.38 1.93
N LYS A 14 24.26 4.97 3.11
CA LYS A 14 25.20 6.07 3.37
C LYS A 14 26.65 5.67 3.07
N TRP A 15 27.05 4.48 3.50
CA TRP A 15 28.39 3.96 3.25
C TRP A 15 28.65 3.75 1.75
N LEU A 16 27.70 3.15 1.02
CA LEU A 16 27.81 2.93 -0.42
C LEU A 16 27.94 4.26 -1.19
N GLN A 17 27.17 5.29 -0.82
CA GLN A 17 27.29 6.62 -1.41
C GLN A 17 28.67 7.24 -1.18
N ALA A 18 29.20 7.14 0.04
CA ALA A 18 30.45 7.79 0.40
C ALA A 18 31.71 7.06 -0.12
N ASN A 19 31.62 5.74 -0.33
CA ASN A 19 32.81 4.90 -0.56
C ASN A 19 32.82 4.18 -1.90
N THR A 20 31.77 4.29 -2.72
CA THR A 20 31.66 3.53 -3.97
C THR A 20 31.05 4.36 -5.10
N GLN A 21 31.25 3.92 -6.35
CA GLN A 21 30.50 4.40 -7.52
C GLN A 21 29.19 3.60 -7.72
N ALA A 22 28.67 2.97 -6.66
CA ALA A 22 27.46 2.17 -6.77
C ALA A 22 26.30 3.04 -7.26
N GLY A 23 25.68 2.62 -8.37
CA GLY A 23 24.50 3.27 -8.90
C GLY A 23 23.34 3.22 -7.91
N CYS A 24 22.52 4.26 -7.99
CA CYS A 24 21.19 4.32 -7.42
C CYS A 24 20.22 4.38 -8.60
N THR A 25 19.10 3.68 -8.50
CA THR A 25 17.99 3.84 -9.45
C THR A 25 16.73 4.24 -8.70
N LYS A 26 15.64 4.46 -9.44
CA LYS A 26 14.32 4.72 -8.83
C LYS A 26 13.86 3.57 -7.92
N GLU A 27 14.35 2.35 -8.18
CA GLU A 27 14.09 1.15 -7.38
C GLU A 27 14.55 1.29 -5.92
N ALA A 28 15.55 2.12 -5.64
CA ALA A 28 15.98 2.37 -4.28
C ALA A 28 14.87 3.05 -3.46
N MET A 29 14.28 4.11 -4.01
CA MET A 29 13.22 4.86 -3.32
C MET A 29 11.88 4.11 -3.39
N ASP A 30 11.56 3.51 -4.54
CA ASP A 30 10.35 2.68 -4.70
C ASP A 30 10.36 1.50 -3.72
N GLY A 31 11.48 0.76 -3.64
CA GLY A 31 11.64 -0.37 -2.73
C GLY A 31 11.67 0.04 -1.25
N ALA A 32 12.34 1.14 -0.91
CA ALA A 32 12.34 1.66 0.46
C ALA A 32 10.92 2.10 0.89
N ALA A 33 10.20 2.77 0.00
CA ALA A 33 8.84 3.22 0.27
C ALA A 33 7.87 2.05 0.41
N GLY A 34 7.91 1.09 -0.53
CA GLY A 34 7.09 -0.11 -0.49
C GLY A 34 7.26 -0.88 0.82
N ASN A 35 8.48 -1.00 1.35
CA ASN A 35 8.75 -1.69 2.61
C ASN A 35 8.62 -0.81 3.87
N GLY A 36 8.13 0.43 3.76
CA GLY A 36 7.87 1.31 4.90
C GLY A 36 9.11 1.94 5.53
N HIS A 37 10.24 2.00 4.82
CA HIS A 37 11.50 2.54 5.34
C HIS A 37 11.61 4.06 5.16
N LEU A 38 10.77 4.81 5.89
CA LEU A 38 10.66 6.27 5.77
C LEU A 38 12.01 7.01 5.88
N GLU A 39 12.89 6.62 6.80
CA GLU A 39 14.18 7.29 6.98
C GLU A 39 15.11 7.09 5.78
N VAL A 40 15.02 5.93 5.10
CA VAL A 40 15.73 5.72 3.84
C VAL A 40 15.12 6.56 2.72
N VAL A 41 13.78 6.65 2.64
CA VAL A 41 13.09 7.49 1.65
C VAL A 41 13.49 8.95 1.77
N LYS A 42 13.48 9.52 3.00
CA LYS A 42 13.93 10.89 3.27
C LYS A 42 15.38 11.10 2.85
N TRP A 43 16.26 10.18 3.26
CA TRP A 43 17.67 10.31 2.93
C TRP A 43 17.93 10.26 1.42
N LEU A 44 17.29 9.31 0.72
CA LEU A 44 17.38 9.22 -0.74
C LEU A 44 16.85 10.49 -1.40
N HIS A 45 15.75 11.06 -0.93
CA HIS A 45 15.21 12.30 -1.48
C HIS A 45 16.18 13.49 -1.35
N GLU A 46 16.86 13.61 -0.21
CA GLU A 46 17.79 14.71 0.04
C GLU A 46 19.13 14.55 -0.71
N HIS A 47 19.56 13.32 -0.96
CA HIS A 47 20.93 13.02 -1.42
C HIS A 47 21.01 12.44 -2.84
N ARG A 48 19.87 12.10 -3.46
CA ARG A 48 19.78 11.47 -4.79
C ARG A 48 18.80 12.22 -5.68
N SER A 49 19.14 12.30 -6.96
CA SER A 49 18.32 12.99 -7.98
C SER A 49 17.47 12.05 -8.83
N GLU A 50 17.66 10.73 -8.72
CA GLU A 50 16.94 9.73 -9.50
C GLU A 50 15.42 9.77 -9.25
N GLY A 51 15.01 10.13 -8.04
CA GLY A 51 13.62 10.18 -7.62
C GLY A 51 13.00 8.80 -7.44
N CYS A 52 11.68 8.73 -7.66
CA CYS A 52 10.91 7.50 -7.57
C CYS A 52 9.95 7.39 -8.77
N THR A 53 9.11 6.36 -8.75
CA THR A 53 7.95 6.24 -9.62
C THR A 53 6.67 6.32 -8.79
N THR A 54 5.50 6.14 -9.43
CA THR A 54 4.23 5.96 -8.72
C THR A 54 4.25 4.70 -7.85
N SER A 55 5.12 3.72 -8.15
CA SER A 55 5.25 2.48 -7.39
C SER A 55 5.61 2.75 -5.93
N ALA A 56 6.41 3.77 -5.62
CA ALA A 56 6.71 4.15 -4.24
C ALA A 56 5.44 4.36 -3.39
N MET A 57 4.47 5.13 -3.88
CA MET A 57 3.25 5.42 -3.13
C MET A 57 2.23 4.28 -3.25
N ASP A 58 2.14 3.64 -4.41
CA ASP A 58 1.24 2.49 -4.64
C ASP A 58 1.60 1.30 -3.73
N ASP A 59 2.89 0.97 -3.63
CA ASP A 59 3.38 -0.15 -2.83
C ASP A 59 3.43 0.20 -1.33
N ALA A 60 3.73 1.46 -0.97
CA ALA A 60 3.60 1.91 0.42
C ALA A 60 2.15 1.82 0.90
N ALA A 61 1.18 2.14 0.04
CA ALA A 61 -0.23 1.99 0.34
C ALA A 61 -0.65 0.51 0.42
N GLU A 62 -0.13 -0.34 -0.46
CA GLU A 62 -0.34 -1.79 -0.42
C GLU A 62 0.10 -2.41 0.91
N ASN A 63 1.22 -1.94 1.47
CA ASN A 63 1.78 -2.45 2.73
C ASN A 63 1.34 -1.69 3.99
N GLY A 64 0.44 -0.70 3.85
CA GLY A 64 -0.11 0.03 4.99
C GLY A 64 0.84 1.07 5.60
N ALA A 65 1.91 1.46 4.91
CA ALA A 65 2.90 2.43 5.38
C ALA A 65 2.39 3.88 5.24
N LEU A 66 1.39 4.24 6.05
CA LEU A 66 0.70 5.54 5.97
C LEU A 66 1.62 6.75 6.15
N ASP A 67 2.65 6.62 6.99
CA ASP A 67 3.67 7.65 7.20
C ASP A 67 4.48 7.92 5.93
N VAL A 68 4.89 6.87 5.22
CA VAL A 68 5.55 6.96 3.92
C VAL A 68 4.62 7.56 2.87
N VAL A 69 3.36 7.10 2.79
CA VAL A 69 2.36 7.63 1.84
C VAL A 69 2.18 9.14 2.02
N LYS A 70 1.96 9.59 3.26
CA LYS A 70 1.84 11.01 3.61
C LYS A 70 3.07 11.80 3.21
N TRP A 71 4.25 11.27 3.54
CA TRP A 71 5.50 11.95 3.27
C TRP A 71 5.75 12.09 1.77
N LEU A 72 5.55 11.01 0.99
CA LEU A 72 5.70 11.03 -0.46
C LEU A 72 4.71 12.03 -1.09
N HIS A 73 3.47 12.09 -0.64
CA HIS A 73 2.48 12.99 -1.22
C HIS A 73 2.82 14.46 -1.04
N VAL A 74 3.45 14.83 0.07
CA VAL A 74 3.85 16.22 0.34
C VAL A 74 5.15 16.58 -0.37
N ASN A 75 6.08 15.64 -0.53
CA ASN A 75 7.46 15.92 -0.96
C ASN A 75 7.76 15.49 -2.40
N ARG A 76 6.88 14.72 -3.06
CA ARG A 76 7.07 14.17 -4.40
C ARG A 76 5.90 14.48 -5.32
N ALA A 77 6.18 14.65 -6.60
CA ALA A 77 5.18 15.02 -7.61
C ALA A 77 4.63 13.80 -8.38
N GLU A 78 5.28 12.64 -8.24
CA GLU A 78 4.89 11.39 -8.91
C GLU A 78 3.48 10.93 -8.52
N GLY A 79 3.08 11.13 -7.27
CA GLY A 79 1.76 10.77 -6.75
C GLY A 79 1.53 9.25 -6.68
N CYS A 80 0.26 8.86 -6.75
CA CYS A 80 -0.19 7.46 -6.79
C CYS A 80 -1.18 7.21 -7.92
N THR A 81 -1.39 5.95 -8.24
CA THR A 81 -2.42 5.50 -9.17
C THR A 81 -3.60 4.88 -8.41
N MET A 82 -4.64 4.48 -9.14
CA MET A 82 -5.75 3.70 -8.57
C MET A 82 -5.31 2.42 -7.86
N ALA A 83 -4.11 1.91 -8.18
CA ALA A 83 -3.55 0.74 -7.53
C ALA A 83 -3.32 0.96 -6.03
N ALA A 84 -2.88 2.15 -5.59
CA ALA A 84 -2.69 2.44 -4.16
C ALA A 84 -3.96 2.14 -3.35
N MET A 85 -5.08 2.69 -3.82
CA MET A 85 -6.37 2.57 -3.17
C MET A 85 -6.93 1.14 -3.22
N ASP A 86 -6.86 0.50 -4.39
CA ASP A 86 -7.35 -0.87 -4.58
C ASP A 86 -6.57 -1.88 -3.75
N ARG A 87 -5.24 -1.73 -3.69
CA ARG A 87 -4.33 -2.62 -2.95
C ARG A 87 -4.43 -2.39 -1.44
N ALA A 88 -4.48 -1.13 -0.99
CA ALA A 88 -4.72 -0.81 0.42
C ALA A 88 -6.05 -1.40 0.91
N ALA A 89 -7.11 -1.29 0.10
CA ALA A 89 -8.41 -1.86 0.42
C ALA A 89 -8.37 -3.40 0.47
N ARG A 90 -7.75 -4.03 -0.54
CA ARG A 90 -7.57 -5.48 -0.61
C ARG A 90 -6.82 -6.03 0.61
N ASN A 91 -5.86 -5.29 1.15
CA ASN A 91 -5.05 -5.72 2.30
C ASN A 91 -5.59 -5.22 3.66
N GLY A 92 -6.69 -4.46 3.65
CA GLY A 92 -7.38 -4.08 4.88
C GLY A 92 -6.86 -2.81 5.56
N HIS A 93 -6.01 -2.02 4.88
CA HIS A 93 -5.41 -0.79 5.40
C HIS A 93 -6.41 0.38 5.35
N LEU A 94 -7.42 0.35 6.23
CA LEU A 94 -8.52 1.32 6.25
C LEU A 94 -8.05 2.77 6.46
N ASP A 95 -7.02 2.97 7.28
CA ASP A 95 -6.41 4.27 7.54
C ASP A 95 -5.77 4.86 6.28
N VAL A 96 -5.06 4.04 5.51
CA VAL A 96 -4.53 4.42 4.18
C VAL A 96 -5.66 4.70 3.21
N VAL A 97 -6.70 3.85 3.13
CA VAL A 97 -7.87 4.05 2.25
C VAL A 97 -8.55 5.39 2.54
N LYS A 98 -8.83 5.69 3.81
CA LYS A 98 -9.44 6.96 4.23
C LYS A 98 -8.55 8.13 3.83
N TRP A 99 -7.25 8.02 4.11
CA TRP A 99 -6.33 9.10 3.83
C TRP A 99 -6.20 9.38 2.33
N LEU A 100 -6.04 8.33 1.50
CA LEU A 100 -5.99 8.45 0.04
C LEU A 100 -7.26 9.10 -0.49
N HIS A 101 -8.44 8.71 -0.01
CA HIS A 101 -9.70 9.29 -0.46
C HIS A 101 -9.83 10.79 -0.13
N SER A 102 -9.37 11.21 1.05
CA SER A 102 -9.49 12.61 1.47
C SER A 102 -8.41 13.53 0.89
N ASN A 103 -7.25 13.00 0.52
CA ASN A 103 -6.07 13.81 0.15
C ASN A 103 -5.65 13.64 -1.31
N THR A 104 -6.27 12.73 -2.05
CA THR A 104 -5.93 12.48 -3.45
C THR A 104 -7.19 12.47 -4.30
N HIS A 105 -7.02 12.67 -5.61
CA HIS A 105 -8.12 12.54 -6.58
C HIS A 105 -8.35 11.08 -7.01
N VAL A 106 -7.64 10.13 -6.38
CA VAL A 106 -7.68 8.75 -6.83
C VAL A 106 -8.98 8.09 -6.37
N SER A 107 -9.82 7.76 -7.34
CA SER A 107 -11.03 7.00 -7.10
C SER A 107 -10.72 5.53 -6.88
N SER A 108 -11.60 4.88 -6.15
CA SER A 108 -11.44 3.49 -5.76
C SER A 108 -12.25 2.63 -6.74
N SER A 109 -11.69 1.52 -7.27
CA SER A 109 -12.33 0.73 -8.33
C SER A 109 -13.18 -0.41 -7.76
N LYS A 110 -14.02 -1.07 -8.56
CA LYS A 110 -14.78 -2.26 -8.12
C LYS A 110 -13.88 -3.33 -7.48
N ALA A 111 -12.63 -3.42 -7.93
CA ALA A 111 -11.64 -4.36 -7.40
C ALA A 111 -11.27 -4.09 -5.93
N ALA A 112 -11.32 -2.84 -5.46
CA ALA A 112 -11.08 -2.53 -4.05
C ALA A 112 -12.14 -3.19 -3.14
N MET A 113 -13.42 -3.11 -3.52
CA MET A 113 -14.51 -3.70 -2.74
C MET A 113 -14.50 -5.23 -2.82
N ASP A 114 -14.32 -5.77 -4.02
CA ASP A 114 -14.23 -7.22 -4.23
C ASP A 114 -13.02 -7.81 -3.49
N GLY A 115 -11.87 -7.13 -3.52
CA GLY A 115 -10.65 -7.52 -2.80
C GLY A 115 -10.82 -7.46 -1.28
N ALA A 116 -11.35 -6.36 -0.75
CA ALA A 116 -11.64 -6.21 0.67
C ALA A 116 -12.63 -7.27 1.17
N ALA A 117 -13.71 -7.53 0.42
CA ALA A 117 -14.69 -8.56 0.73
C ALA A 117 -14.09 -9.97 0.64
N GLY A 118 -13.32 -10.24 -0.41
CA GLY A 118 -12.65 -11.52 -0.64
C GLY A 118 -11.61 -11.87 0.41
N ASN A 119 -10.99 -10.88 1.05
CA ASN A 119 -10.05 -11.05 2.15
C ASN A 119 -10.67 -10.92 3.55
N GLY A 120 -11.92 -10.47 3.65
CA GLY A 120 -12.67 -10.38 4.91
C GLY A 120 -12.46 -9.07 5.68
N HIS A 121 -12.02 -8.01 5.01
CA HIS A 121 -11.82 -6.69 5.60
C HIS A 121 -13.14 -5.92 5.69
N LEU A 122 -14.02 -6.35 6.60
CA LEU A 122 -15.39 -5.82 6.74
C LEU A 122 -15.42 -4.30 6.92
N GLU A 123 -14.52 -3.74 7.71
CA GLU A 123 -14.49 -2.29 7.98
C GLU A 123 -14.11 -1.48 6.73
N VAL A 124 -13.26 -2.02 5.86
CA VAL A 124 -12.97 -1.42 4.55
C VAL A 124 -14.18 -1.53 3.63
N VAL A 125 -14.87 -2.67 3.60
CA VAL A 125 -16.08 -2.84 2.78
C VAL A 125 -17.18 -1.87 3.18
N LYS A 126 -17.48 -1.76 4.48
CA LYS A 126 -18.46 -0.80 5.01
C LYS A 126 -18.11 0.62 4.60
N TRP A 127 -16.86 1.02 4.83
CA TRP A 127 -16.42 2.37 4.52
C TRP A 127 -16.49 2.66 3.01
N LEU A 128 -16.03 1.73 2.16
CA LEU A 128 -16.13 1.87 0.71
C LEU A 128 -17.59 1.90 0.21
N HIS A 129 -18.51 1.20 0.88
CA HIS A 129 -19.93 1.21 0.53
C HIS A 129 -20.57 2.58 0.82
N GLU A 130 -20.25 3.18 1.96
CA GLU A 130 -20.77 4.49 2.37
C GLU A 130 -20.23 5.65 1.52
N HIS A 131 -18.99 5.53 1.02
CA HIS A 131 -18.27 6.63 0.37
C HIS A 131 -18.17 6.49 -1.16
N ARG A 132 -18.95 5.59 -1.78
CA ARG A 132 -18.98 5.39 -3.24
C ARG A 132 -20.38 5.48 -3.83
N SER A 133 -20.48 6.11 -5.00
CA SER A 133 -21.68 6.12 -5.84
C SER A 133 -21.83 4.88 -6.73
N GLN A 134 -20.76 4.09 -6.93
CA GLN A 134 -20.79 2.83 -7.67
C GLN A 134 -20.66 1.66 -6.70
N GLY A 135 -21.71 0.84 -6.57
CA GLY A 135 -21.75 -0.33 -5.69
C GLY A 135 -20.77 -1.45 -6.09
N GLY A 136 -20.60 -2.43 -5.18
CA GLY A 136 -19.78 -3.63 -5.41
C GLY A 136 -20.36 -4.55 -6.48
N THR A 137 -19.55 -5.49 -6.98
CA THR A 137 -20.04 -6.54 -7.89
C THR A 137 -20.69 -7.67 -7.10
N THR A 138 -21.43 -8.55 -7.79
CA THR A 138 -21.93 -9.81 -7.20
C THR A 138 -20.80 -10.68 -6.64
N THR A 139 -19.57 -10.54 -7.17
CA THR A 139 -18.37 -11.21 -6.68
C THR A 139 -18.04 -10.85 -5.23
N ALA A 140 -18.23 -9.59 -4.81
CA ALA A 140 -18.03 -9.18 -3.41
C ALA A 140 -18.98 -9.93 -2.46
N MET A 141 -20.25 -10.07 -2.85
CA MET A 141 -21.26 -10.79 -2.06
C MET A 141 -20.94 -12.28 -1.97
N ASP A 142 -20.60 -12.90 -3.11
CA ASP A 142 -20.25 -14.33 -3.19
C ASP A 142 -18.96 -14.67 -2.43
N ALA A 143 -18.00 -13.75 -2.39
CA ALA A 143 -16.74 -13.94 -1.68
C ALA A 143 -16.92 -13.82 -0.16
N ALA A 144 -17.72 -12.85 0.30
CA ALA A 144 -18.10 -12.72 1.71
C ALA A 144 -18.88 -13.96 2.21
N ALA A 145 -19.84 -14.45 1.42
CA ALA A 145 -20.63 -15.64 1.75
C ALA A 145 -19.78 -16.91 1.87
N ARG A 146 -18.82 -17.12 0.95
CA ARG A 146 -17.92 -18.29 0.98
C ARG A 146 -17.02 -18.34 2.21
N ARG A 147 -16.62 -17.20 2.79
CA ARG A 147 -15.79 -17.17 4.00
C ARG A 147 -16.59 -17.34 5.28
N GLY A 148 -17.79 -16.74 5.39
CA GLY A 148 -18.69 -16.97 6.52
C GLY A 148 -19.04 -18.45 6.71
N MET A 149 -19.30 -19.17 5.61
CA MET A 149 -19.55 -20.62 5.68
C MET A 149 -18.31 -21.46 6.05
N ARG A 150 -17.09 -20.95 5.80
CA ARG A 150 -15.84 -21.65 6.17
C ARG A 150 -15.49 -21.50 7.65
N THR A 151 -15.81 -20.36 8.27
CA THR A 151 -15.64 -20.15 9.71
C THR A 151 -16.62 -21.00 10.52
N ASP A 152 -17.84 -21.18 10.01
CA ASP A 152 -18.86 -22.01 10.67
C ASP A 152 -18.50 -23.50 10.61
N ARG A 153 -17.95 -23.96 9.48
CA ARG A 153 -17.49 -25.37 9.34
C ARG A 153 -16.25 -25.71 10.18
N LYS A 154 -15.32 -24.76 10.42
CA LYS A 154 -14.18 -24.98 11.34
C LYS A 154 -14.62 -24.99 12.80
N SER A 155 -15.56 -24.13 13.17
CA SER A 155 -16.14 -24.07 14.52
C SER A 155 -16.97 -25.30 14.87
N ALA A 156 -17.65 -25.90 13.88
CA ALA A 156 -18.41 -27.14 14.05
C ALA A 156 -17.53 -28.40 14.19
N ARG A 157 -16.27 -28.36 13.71
CA ARG A 157 -15.35 -29.52 13.75
C ARG A 157 -14.50 -29.60 15.02
N LEU A 158 -14.40 -28.54 15.80
CA LEU A 158 -13.72 -28.52 17.11
C LEU A 158 -14.64 -28.86 18.31
N LYS A 159 -15.95 -29.07 18.08
CA LYS A 159 -16.95 -29.40 19.11
C LYS A 159 -17.45 -30.85 19.03
N ARG A 160 -16.68 -31.77 18.45
CA ARG A 160 -17.01 -33.20 18.35
C ARG A 160 -15.89 -34.05 18.90
#